data_AF-A0A9N9JYH2-F1
#
_entry.id   AF-A0A9N9JYH2-F1
#
_cell.length_a   1.000
_cell.length_b   1.000
_cell.length_c   1.000
_cell.angle_alpha   90.00
_cell.angle_beta   90.00
_cell.angle_gamma   90.00
#
_symmetry.space_group_name_H-M   'P 1'
#
loop_
_entity.id
_entity.type
_entity.pdbx_description
1 polymer ?
#
loop_
_entity_poly.entity_id
_entity_poly.type
_entity_poly.pdbx_seq_one_letter_code
_entity_poly.pdbx_strand_id
1 'polypeptide(L)'
;YEKRSNEQIEQTVIKRPRVGTSSSSLYLDTINRHMLDFDFEKVCSVSLSNLNVYACLVCGKYFQGRGRSSHAYFHSLHEDHHVFIHLHELTVYVLPDGYEVKDSSLDDIRNIKHSYDLNNKKYLPGFVDYFILQNFDKKSQLVQRFSTLVRKIWNPRAFKGQVSPHELLQEISNASNKVFKLAEQSDPIEFLCWFLNSLHKDLGGTKKRNSSIIHNIFQGEVKVESQPLIVKSDADEKDRLLFDLNREIETIRTPFLLLSLDLPPPPLFKDEVEKNIIPQIALTTILAKYDGRTPQ
;
A
#
# COMPACT_ATOMS: atom_id res chain seq x y z
N TYR A 1 -59.11 51.79 21.51
CA TYR A 1 -59.00 51.31 22.90
C TYR A 1 -59.08 49.80 22.86
N GLU A 2 -57.96 49.10 22.82
CA GLU A 2 -57.96 47.65 23.05
C GLU A 2 -56.55 47.21 23.48
N LYS A 3 -56.55 46.44 24.58
CA LYS A 3 -55.39 46.01 25.36
C LYS A 3 -54.59 44.97 24.58
N ARG A 4 -53.25 45.07 24.56
CA ARG A 4 -52.37 43.92 24.30
C ARG A 4 -51.56 43.64 25.56
N SER A 5 -51.80 42.46 26.10
CA SER A 5 -51.16 41.83 27.24
C SER A 5 -49.69 41.52 26.95
N ASN A 6 -48.83 41.85 27.92
CA ASN A 6 -47.46 41.34 28.02
C ASN A 6 -47.52 39.89 28.54
N GLU A 7 -47.14 38.93 27.70
CA GLU A 7 -46.76 37.58 28.14
C GLU A 7 -45.23 37.47 28.09
N GLN A 8 -44.63 37.35 29.27
CA GLN A 8 -43.22 37.00 29.44
C GLN A 8 -43.08 35.49 29.16
N ILE A 9 -42.30 35.13 28.15
CA ILE A 9 -41.93 33.75 27.87
C ILE A 9 -40.76 33.39 28.79
N GLU A 10 -41.04 32.65 29.87
CA GLU A 10 -40.05 31.94 30.66
C GLU A 10 -39.35 30.88 29.78
N GLN A 11 -38.06 31.08 29.49
CA GLN A 11 -37.23 30.05 28.87
C GLN A 11 -36.92 28.98 29.91
N THR A 12 -37.67 27.88 29.87
CA THR A 12 -37.36 26.66 30.62
C THR A 12 -36.05 26.06 30.11
N VAL A 13 -34.98 26.21 30.89
CA VAL A 13 -33.69 25.53 30.68
C VAL A 13 -33.90 24.02 30.88
N ILE A 14 -33.91 23.27 29.77
CA ILE A 14 -33.92 21.81 29.79
C ILE A 14 -32.57 21.33 30.36
N LYS A 15 -32.55 20.98 31.65
CA LYS A 15 -31.40 20.32 32.29
C LYS A 15 -31.26 18.92 31.70
N ARG A 16 -30.22 18.71 30.88
CA ARG A 16 -29.80 17.36 30.46
C ARG A 16 -29.41 16.54 31.70
N PRO A 17 -29.81 15.26 31.78
CA PRO A 17 -29.42 14.41 32.91
C PRO A 17 -27.90 14.22 32.91
N ARG A 18 -27.28 14.37 34.09
CA ARG A 18 -25.86 14.05 34.30
C ARG A 18 -25.70 12.54 34.21
N VAL A 19 -25.15 12.06 33.11
CA VAL A 19 -24.67 10.67 32.98
C VAL A 19 -23.48 10.53 33.94
N GLY A 20 -23.54 9.53 34.82
CA GLY A 20 -22.45 9.22 35.74
C GLY A 20 -21.18 8.92 34.96
N THR A 21 -20.14 9.73 35.15
CA THR A 21 -18.82 9.51 34.59
C THR A 21 -18.20 8.26 35.20
N SER A 22 -18.08 7.20 34.42
CA SER A 22 -17.13 6.14 34.75
C SER A 22 -15.73 6.76 34.74
N SER A 23 -14.92 6.47 35.76
CA SER A 23 -13.55 7.00 35.90
C SER A 23 -12.64 6.69 34.71
N SER A 24 -13.05 5.76 33.83
CA SER A 24 -12.36 5.36 32.61
C SER A 24 -12.31 6.41 31.50
N SER A 25 -13.16 7.45 31.55
CA SER A 25 -13.28 8.46 30.47
C SER A 25 -12.50 9.75 30.73
N LEU A 26 -11.85 9.91 31.89
CA LEU A 26 -11.28 11.19 32.34
C LEU A 26 -10.13 11.73 31.47
N TYR A 27 -9.43 10.86 30.73
CA TYR A 27 -8.25 11.24 29.95
C TYR A 27 -8.45 11.07 28.44
N LEU A 28 -9.58 10.52 27.99
CA LEU A 28 -9.77 10.17 26.57
C LEU A 28 -9.99 11.39 25.67
N ASP A 29 -10.39 12.51 26.26
CA ASP A 29 -10.48 13.82 25.61
C ASP A 29 -9.12 14.45 25.29
N THR A 30 -8.07 14.07 26.03
CA THR A 30 -6.69 14.55 25.78
C THR A 30 -6.03 13.93 24.53
N ILE A 31 -6.64 12.91 23.93
CA ILE A 31 -6.09 12.20 22.77
C ILE A 31 -6.03 13.13 21.55
N ASN A 32 -4.82 13.40 21.06
CA ASN A 32 -4.62 14.18 19.85
C ASN A 32 -4.29 13.27 18.67
N ARG A 33 -5.35 12.91 17.95
CA ARG A 33 -5.33 12.10 16.74
C ARG A 33 -4.36 12.62 15.66
N HIS A 34 -4.26 13.94 15.46
CA HIS A 34 -3.39 14.53 14.42
C HIS A 34 -1.89 14.32 14.64
N MET A 35 -1.49 14.07 15.89
CA MET A 35 -0.09 13.83 16.27
C MET A 35 0.29 12.34 16.16
N LEU A 36 -0.68 11.46 15.96
CA LEU A 36 -0.43 10.02 15.90
C LEU A 36 0.10 9.64 14.52
N ASP A 37 1.31 9.13 14.52
CA ASP A 37 1.99 8.66 13.33
C ASP A 37 2.53 7.26 13.62
N PHE A 38 1.71 6.26 13.31
CA PHE A 38 2.08 4.85 13.51
C PHE A 38 3.04 4.35 12.42
N ASP A 39 3.63 5.27 11.63
CA ASP A 39 4.45 4.95 10.48
C ASP A 39 5.93 4.76 10.76
N PHE A 40 6.35 4.94 12.01
CA PHE A 40 7.74 4.78 12.42
C PHE A 40 7.99 3.41 13.07
N GLU A 41 9.27 3.01 13.01
CA GLU A 41 9.75 1.79 13.65
C GLU A 41 9.32 1.78 15.12
N LYS A 42 8.79 0.64 15.58
CA LYS A 42 8.24 0.46 16.92
C LYS A 42 9.34 0.34 17.98
N VAL A 43 10.15 1.39 18.09
CA VAL A 43 11.26 1.52 19.04
C VAL A 43 10.98 2.66 20.01
N CYS A 44 11.42 2.49 21.25
CA CYS A 44 11.38 3.54 22.25
C CYS A 44 12.22 4.74 21.81
N SER A 45 11.68 5.94 21.83
CA SER A 45 12.39 7.18 21.47
C SER A 45 13.51 7.56 22.45
N VAL A 46 13.62 6.88 23.59
CA VAL A 46 14.65 7.10 24.62
C VAL A 46 15.68 5.98 24.61
N SER A 47 15.23 4.73 24.78
CA SER A 47 16.13 3.57 24.92
C SER A 47 16.44 2.86 23.59
N LEU A 48 15.78 3.24 22.50
CA LEU A 48 15.82 2.56 21.19
C LEU A 48 15.42 1.08 21.23
N SER A 49 14.89 0.59 22.35
CA SER A 49 14.42 -0.78 22.50
C SER A 49 13.11 -1.01 21.76
N ASN A 50 12.97 -2.17 21.11
CA ASN A 50 11.75 -2.63 20.44
C ASN A 50 10.86 -3.54 21.33
N LEU A 51 11.21 -3.71 22.61
CA LEU A 51 10.47 -4.58 23.54
C LEU A 51 9.40 -3.79 24.30
N ASN A 52 8.15 -4.28 24.30
CA ASN A 52 7.02 -3.71 25.03
C ASN A 52 6.87 -2.19 24.80
N VAL A 53 6.77 -1.78 23.54
CA VAL A 53 6.71 -0.37 23.16
C VAL A 53 5.27 0.14 23.15
N TYR A 54 5.07 1.30 23.76
CA TYR A 54 3.81 2.00 23.89
C TYR A 54 3.88 3.34 23.16
N ALA A 55 2.85 3.70 22.40
CA ALA A 55 2.72 5.03 21.83
C ALA A 55 1.85 5.91 22.72
N CYS A 56 2.34 7.12 23.02
CA CYS A 56 1.56 8.14 23.69
C CYS A 56 0.49 8.68 22.73
N LEU A 57 -0.79 8.56 23.11
CA LEU A 57 -1.92 9.01 22.28
C LEU A 57 -2.14 10.54 22.31
N VAL A 58 -1.34 11.27 23.10
CA VAL A 58 -1.40 12.74 23.16
C VAL A 58 -0.34 13.38 22.26
N CYS A 59 0.89 12.88 22.28
CA CYS A 59 2.01 13.50 21.54
C CYS A 59 2.62 12.63 20.44
N GLY A 60 2.18 11.37 20.28
CA GLY A 60 2.62 10.46 19.21
C GLY A 60 3.99 9.79 19.42
N LYS A 61 4.74 10.15 20.47
CA LYS A 61 6.06 9.55 20.77
C LYS A 61 5.95 8.14 21.35
N TYR A 62 6.99 7.33 21.15
CA TYR A 62 7.04 5.94 21.56
C TYR A 62 7.94 5.73 22.78
N PHE A 63 7.49 4.94 23.74
CA PHE A 63 8.18 4.71 24.99
C PHE A 63 8.14 3.23 25.40
N GLN A 64 9.22 2.77 26.03
CA GLN A 64 9.32 1.40 26.51
C GLN A 64 8.61 1.21 27.85
N GLY A 65 7.83 0.12 27.91
CA GLY A 65 7.24 -0.46 29.12
C GLY A 65 6.14 0.38 29.77
N ARG A 66 5.40 -0.21 30.70
CA ARG A 66 4.35 0.47 31.50
C ARG A 66 4.55 0.40 33.02
N GLY A 67 5.64 -0.23 33.47
CA GLY A 67 5.95 -0.37 34.90
C GLY A 67 6.46 0.94 35.50
N ARG A 68 6.54 1.02 36.83
CA ARG A 68 6.90 2.26 37.56
C ARG A 68 8.29 2.82 37.24
N SER A 69 9.17 2.00 36.64
CA SER A 69 10.52 2.37 36.20
C SER A 69 10.61 2.60 34.68
N SER A 70 9.48 2.52 33.96
CA SER A 70 9.46 2.57 32.50
C SER A 70 9.44 4.00 31.99
N HIS A 71 9.91 4.18 30.75
CA HIS A 71 9.90 5.50 30.11
C HIS A 71 8.48 6.00 29.88
N ALA A 72 7.50 5.13 29.56
CA ALA A 72 6.12 5.57 29.39
C ALA A 72 5.50 6.04 30.72
N TYR A 73 5.85 5.39 31.83
CA TYR A 73 5.40 5.79 33.16
C TYR A 73 5.96 7.16 33.54
N PHE A 74 7.26 7.39 33.39
CA PHE A 74 7.85 8.71 33.63
C PHE A 74 7.30 9.78 32.69
N HIS A 75 7.09 9.45 31.41
CA HIS A 75 6.47 10.37 30.45
C HIS A 75 5.07 10.80 30.88
N SER A 76 4.27 9.88 31.44
CA SER A 76 2.94 10.22 31.95
C SER A 76 2.99 11.22 33.11
N LEU A 77 3.99 11.10 33.99
CA LEU A 77 4.15 11.97 35.15
C LEU A 77 4.74 13.35 34.80
N HIS A 78 5.72 13.40 33.88
CA HIS A 78 6.44 14.63 33.56
C HIS A 78 5.70 15.51 32.57
N GLU A 79 5.03 14.90 31.59
CA GLU A 79 4.39 15.59 30.47
C GLU A 79 2.86 15.61 30.60
N ASP A 80 2.31 15.09 31.71
CA ASP A 80 0.86 15.00 31.97
C ASP A 80 0.08 14.22 30.88
N HIS A 81 0.78 13.32 30.18
CA HIS A 81 0.25 12.53 29.08
C HIS A 81 -0.15 11.13 29.55
N HIS A 82 -1.44 10.91 29.76
CA HIS A 82 -1.90 9.73 30.50
C HIS A 82 -2.29 8.53 29.64
N VAL A 83 -2.61 8.72 28.35
CA VAL A 83 -3.18 7.64 27.52
C VAL A 83 -2.14 7.05 26.57
N PHE A 84 -1.96 5.72 26.63
CA PHE A 84 -0.97 4.99 25.84
C PHE A 84 -1.57 3.76 25.17
N ILE A 85 -1.13 3.44 23.95
CA ILE A 85 -1.48 2.20 23.26
C ILE A 85 -0.26 1.28 23.15
N HIS A 86 -0.44 0.00 23.48
CA HIS A 86 0.58 -1.01 23.24
C HIS A 86 0.67 -1.32 21.74
N LEU A 87 1.84 -1.10 21.13
CA LEU A 87 1.99 -1.17 19.67
C LEU A 87 1.93 -2.58 19.09
N HIS A 88 1.95 -3.62 19.92
CA HIS A 88 1.81 -5.03 19.48
C HIS A 88 0.39 -5.55 19.67
N GLU A 89 -0.19 -5.41 20.87
CA GLU A 89 -1.51 -5.96 21.20
C GLU A 89 -2.66 -4.99 20.90
N LEU A 90 -2.35 -3.72 20.60
CA LEU A 90 -3.33 -2.64 20.38
C LEU A 90 -4.26 -2.41 21.59
N THR A 91 -3.80 -2.79 22.79
CA THR A 91 -4.46 -2.56 24.07
C THR A 91 -4.10 -1.16 24.59
N VAL A 92 -5.11 -0.42 25.10
CA VAL A 92 -4.94 0.96 25.55
C VAL A 92 -4.91 0.99 27.07
N TYR A 93 -3.97 1.74 27.63
CA TYR A 93 -3.75 1.87 29.07
C TYR A 93 -3.69 3.34 29.47
N VAL A 94 -4.14 3.62 30.69
CA VAL A 94 -3.91 4.90 31.37
C VAL A 94 -2.75 4.73 32.34
N LEU A 95 -1.72 5.57 32.21
CA LEU A 95 -0.59 5.68 33.13
C LEU A 95 -0.66 7.04 33.83
N PRO A 96 -0.23 7.15 35.11
CA PRO A 96 0.48 6.14 35.92
C PRO A 96 -0.42 5.07 36.55
N ASP A 97 -1.74 5.22 36.50
CA ASP A 97 -2.70 4.37 37.24
C ASP A 97 -2.69 2.89 36.81
N GLY A 98 -2.27 2.60 35.58
CA GLY A 98 -1.99 1.25 35.10
C GLY A 98 -3.20 0.42 34.66
N TYR A 99 -4.39 1.02 34.54
CA TYR A 99 -5.60 0.31 34.12
C TYR A 99 -5.77 0.31 32.59
N GLU A 100 -6.38 -0.76 32.07
CA GLU A 100 -6.73 -0.90 30.66
C GLU A 100 -8.05 -0.15 30.36
N VAL A 101 -8.07 0.61 29.27
CA VAL A 101 -9.29 1.29 28.79
C VAL A 101 -9.96 0.43 27.74
N LYS A 102 -11.23 0.07 27.96
CA LYS A 102 -12.08 -0.62 26.99
C LYS A 102 -13.21 0.30 26.54
N ASP A 103 -12.88 1.24 25.67
CA ASP A 103 -13.86 2.15 25.05
C ASP A 103 -13.94 1.92 23.53
N SER A 104 -15.15 1.95 22.98
CA SER A 104 -15.44 1.87 21.54
C SER A 104 -14.98 3.11 20.76
N SER A 105 -14.82 4.26 21.42
CA SER A 105 -14.32 5.50 20.81
C SER A 105 -12.87 5.42 20.34
N LEU A 106 -12.17 4.33 20.70
CA LEU A 106 -10.78 4.03 20.34
C LEU A 106 -10.71 2.96 19.24
N ASP A 107 -11.85 2.49 18.72
CA ASP A 107 -11.87 1.47 17.69
C ASP A 107 -11.31 1.98 16.35
N ASP A 108 -11.33 3.29 16.11
CA ASP A 108 -10.61 3.92 15.01
C ASP A 108 -9.09 3.79 15.13
N ILE A 109 -8.58 3.81 16.35
CA ILE A 109 -7.16 3.62 16.68
C ILE A 109 -6.81 2.11 16.71
N ARG A 110 -7.77 1.22 16.99
CA ARG A 110 -7.58 -0.25 17.07
C ARG A 110 -7.82 -1.03 15.78
N ASN A 111 -8.83 -0.66 14.99
CA ASN A 111 -9.37 -1.53 13.92
C ASN A 111 -8.97 -1.07 12.51
N ILE A 112 -8.15 -1.90 11.86
CA ILE A 112 -7.75 -1.78 10.44
C ILE A 112 -8.19 -3.06 9.66
N LYS A 113 -9.41 -3.59 9.85
CA LYS A 113 -9.68 -5.01 9.50
C LYS A 113 -10.81 -5.39 8.54
N HIS A 114 -11.62 -4.49 7.97
CA HIS A 114 -12.61 -4.91 6.96
C HIS A 114 -12.79 -3.91 5.80
N SER A 115 -12.72 -4.40 4.56
CA SER A 115 -12.99 -3.64 3.33
C SER A 115 -14.30 -4.09 2.70
N TYR A 116 -15.09 -3.13 2.24
CA TYR A 116 -16.34 -3.29 1.49
C TYR A 116 -16.23 -2.36 0.27
N ASP A 117 -16.84 -2.72 -0.87
CA ASP A 117 -16.90 -1.80 -2.00
C ASP A 117 -17.81 -0.59 -1.70
N LEU A 118 -17.86 0.39 -2.60
CA LEU A 118 -18.73 1.58 -2.48
C LEU A 118 -20.23 1.24 -2.34
N ASN A 119 -20.63 0.00 -2.63
CA ASN A 119 -21.98 -0.52 -2.55
C ASN A 119 -22.18 -1.50 -1.37
N ASN A 120 -21.23 -1.54 -0.43
CA ASN A 120 -21.25 -2.41 0.74
C ASN A 120 -21.26 -3.92 0.44
N LYS A 121 -20.80 -4.33 -0.76
CA LYS A 121 -20.70 -5.72 -1.17
C LYS A 121 -19.33 -6.30 -0.80
N LYS A 122 -19.35 -7.52 -0.25
CA LYS A 122 -18.14 -8.31 0.00
C LYS A 122 -17.59 -8.82 -1.34
N TYR A 123 -16.37 -8.44 -1.69
CA TYR A 123 -15.74 -8.85 -2.95
C TYR A 123 -14.47 -9.68 -2.71
N LEU A 124 -14.05 -10.41 -3.75
CA LEU A 124 -12.82 -11.21 -3.70
C LEU A 124 -11.65 -10.25 -3.51
N PRO A 125 -10.78 -10.45 -2.50
CA PRO A 125 -9.71 -9.50 -2.23
C PRO A 125 -8.84 -9.33 -3.48
N GLY A 126 -8.83 -8.12 -4.06
CA GLY A 126 -7.88 -7.78 -5.12
C GLY A 126 -6.46 -7.81 -4.58
N PHE A 127 -5.51 -7.32 -5.36
CA PHE A 127 -4.13 -7.18 -4.90
C PHE A 127 -4.06 -6.40 -3.57
N VAL A 128 -4.73 -5.24 -3.52
CA VAL A 128 -4.79 -4.36 -2.33
C VAL A 128 -5.41 -5.07 -1.13
N ASP A 129 -6.61 -5.64 -1.27
CA ASP A 129 -7.32 -6.23 -0.14
C ASP A 129 -6.64 -7.46 0.44
N TYR A 130 -5.94 -8.24 -0.40
CA TYR A 130 -5.12 -9.34 0.09
C TYR A 130 -4.10 -8.82 1.12
N PHE A 131 -3.46 -7.69 0.82
CA PHE A 131 -2.51 -7.05 1.73
C PHE A 131 -3.17 -6.31 2.89
N ILE A 132 -4.44 -5.92 2.80
CA ILE A 132 -5.19 -5.33 3.92
C ILE A 132 -5.64 -6.41 4.92
N LEU A 133 -6.24 -7.49 4.42
CA LEU A 133 -7.03 -8.42 5.23
C LEU A 133 -6.20 -9.57 5.81
N GLN A 134 -5.12 -9.98 5.15
CA GLN A 134 -4.34 -11.14 5.59
C GLN A 134 -3.31 -10.76 6.67
N ASN A 135 -2.97 -11.74 7.49
CA ASN A 135 -1.87 -11.65 8.47
C ASN A 135 -0.57 -12.17 7.83
N PHE A 136 0.49 -11.36 7.92
CA PHE A 136 1.81 -11.67 7.37
C PHE A 136 2.94 -11.72 8.41
N ASP A 137 2.63 -11.84 9.71
CA ASP A 137 3.61 -11.82 10.80
C ASP A 137 4.72 -12.88 10.64
N LYS A 138 4.41 -13.99 9.93
CA LYS A 138 5.34 -15.09 9.63
C LYS A 138 6.01 -15.00 8.24
N LYS A 139 5.80 -13.91 7.51
CA LYS A 139 6.41 -13.67 6.18
C LYS A 139 7.62 -12.75 6.28
N SER A 140 8.30 -12.49 5.16
CA SER A 140 9.46 -11.59 5.12
C SER A 140 9.10 -10.17 5.57
N GLN A 141 10.11 -9.41 6.00
CA GLN A 141 9.95 -8.00 6.36
C GLN A 141 9.43 -7.17 5.18
N LEU A 142 9.84 -7.51 3.94
CA LEU A 142 9.33 -6.88 2.72
C LEU A 142 7.80 -6.99 2.62
N VAL A 143 7.25 -8.21 2.79
CA VAL A 143 5.81 -8.46 2.74
C VAL A 143 5.09 -7.74 3.90
N GLN A 144 5.63 -7.81 5.11
CA GLN A 144 5.03 -7.18 6.29
C GLN A 144 4.97 -5.65 6.15
N ARG A 145 6.05 -5.01 5.71
CA ARG A 145 6.13 -3.56 5.53
C ARG A 145 5.31 -3.09 4.34
N PHE A 146 5.27 -3.85 3.25
CA PHE A 146 4.39 -3.55 2.12
C PHE A 146 2.92 -3.63 2.54
N SER A 147 2.52 -4.69 3.23
CA SER A 147 1.18 -4.86 3.76
C SER A 147 0.80 -3.74 4.73
N THR A 148 1.73 -3.33 5.58
CA THR A 148 1.56 -2.20 6.50
C THR A 148 1.37 -0.89 5.75
N LEU A 149 2.18 -0.61 4.71
CA LEU A 149 2.02 0.57 3.87
C LEU A 149 0.66 0.58 3.16
N VAL A 150 0.25 -0.54 2.56
CA VAL A 150 -1.07 -0.65 1.90
C VAL A 150 -2.20 -0.35 2.88
N ARG A 151 -2.15 -0.91 4.10
CA ARG A 151 -3.13 -0.62 5.15
C ARG A 151 -3.16 0.86 5.56
N LYS A 152 -2.01 1.52 5.60
CA LYS A 152 -1.91 2.96 5.89
C LYS A 152 -2.52 3.81 4.76
N ILE A 153 -2.18 3.52 3.50
CA ILE A 153 -2.71 4.23 2.31
C ILE A 153 -4.24 4.15 2.26
N TRP A 154 -4.79 2.98 2.58
CA TRP A 154 -6.23 2.73 2.53
C TRP A 154 -6.95 2.94 3.87
N ASN A 155 -6.35 3.66 4.82
CA ASN A 155 -7.00 3.99 6.09
C ASN A 155 -7.92 5.22 5.92
N PRO A 156 -9.26 5.06 5.90
CA PRO A 156 -10.19 6.19 5.76
C PRO A 156 -10.20 7.13 6.97
N ARG A 157 -9.57 6.73 8.08
CA ARG A 157 -9.41 7.51 9.31
C ARG A 157 -7.96 7.95 9.52
N ALA A 158 -7.16 8.00 8.45
CA ALA A 158 -5.82 8.53 8.52
C ALA A 158 -5.84 9.99 9.02
N PHE A 159 -4.97 10.29 9.97
CA PHE A 159 -4.92 11.60 10.61
C PHE A 159 -4.26 12.68 9.73
N LYS A 160 -3.50 12.24 8.72
CA LYS A 160 -2.84 13.06 7.71
C LYS A 160 -3.25 12.53 6.33
N GLY A 161 -3.40 13.43 5.35
CA GLY A 161 -3.70 13.07 3.95
C GLY A 161 -2.53 12.49 3.16
N GLN A 162 -1.41 12.19 3.82
CA GLN A 162 -0.20 11.64 3.23
C GLN A 162 0.36 10.51 4.10
N VAL A 163 0.93 9.50 3.46
CA VAL A 163 1.53 8.33 4.12
C VAL A 163 2.99 8.23 3.67
N SER A 164 3.91 8.08 4.62
CA SER A 164 5.33 7.95 4.32
C SER A 164 5.68 6.50 3.97
N PRO A 165 6.29 6.22 2.80
CA PRO A 165 6.73 4.87 2.43
C PRO A 165 8.10 4.50 3.00
N HIS A 166 8.69 5.33 3.88
CA HIS A 166 10.09 5.24 4.26
C HIS A 166 10.49 3.87 4.83
N GLU A 167 9.66 3.27 5.69
CA GLU A 167 9.92 1.92 6.24
C GLU A 167 10.04 0.87 5.14
N LEU A 168 9.16 0.93 4.14
CA LEU A 168 9.20 0.01 3.01
C LEU A 168 10.41 0.27 2.14
N LEU A 169 10.75 1.53 1.86
CA LEU A 169 11.93 1.87 1.05
C LEU A 169 13.24 1.41 1.69
N GLN A 170 13.36 1.53 3.02
CA GLN A 170 14.52 0.97 3.74
C GLN A 170 14.65 -0.53 3.55
N GLU A 171 13.53 -1.26 3.66
CA GLU A 171 13.52 -2.72 3.49
C GLU A 171 13.77 -3.13 2.05
N ILE A 172 13.19 -2.41 1.08
CA ILE A 172 13.49 -2.60 -0.34
C ILE A 172 14.99 -2.48 -0.59
N SER A 173 15.63 -1.47 0.00
CA SER A 173 17.08 -1.29 -0.14
C SER A 173 17.88 -2.45 0.45
N ASN A 174 17.43 -3.03 1.56
CA ASN A 174 18.08 -4.19 2.16
C ASN A 174 17.84 -5.47 1.35
N ALA A 175 16.58 -5.78 1.03
CA ALA A 175 16.17 -6.98 0.31
C ALA A 175 16.71 -7.03 -1.13
N SER A 176 16.95 -5.87 -1.74
CA SER A 176 17.56 -5.76 -3.07
C SER A 176 19.09 -5.73 -3.05
N ASN A 177 19.74 -5.97 -1.90
CA ASN A 177 21.19 -5.85 -1.75
C ASN A 177 21.73 -4.50 -2.23
N LYS A 178 21.03 -3.40 -1.87
CA LYS A 178 21.39 -2.02 -2.21
C LYS A 178 21.32 -1.68 -3.70
N VAL A 179 20.64 -2.49 -4.52
CA VAL A 179 20.33 -2.14 -5.91
C VAL A 179 19.37 -0.94 -5.94
N PHE A 180 18.28 -0.97 -5.17
CA PHE A 180 17.35 0.15 -5.07
C PHE A 180 17.63 0.97 -3.80
N LYS A 181 18.20 2.16 -3.95
CA LYS A 181 18.58 3.03 -2.83
C LYS A 181 17.54 4.13 -2.62
N LEU A 182 17.52 4.74 -1.43
CA LEU A 182 16.58 5.83 -1.10
C LEU A 182 16.97 7.16 -1.75
N ALA A 183 18.27 7.41 -1.93
CA ALA A 183 18.79 8.68 -2.41
C ALA A 183 18.98 8.74 -3.94
N GLU A 184 18.79 7.61 -4.63
CA GLU A 184 19.07 7.46 -6.06
C GLU A 184 17.83 6.90 -6.75
N GLN A 185 17.39 7.56 -7.82
CA GLN A 185 16.28 7.08 -8.62
C GLN A 185 16.75 5.91 -9.49
N SER A 186 15.89 4.89 -9.64
CA SER A 186 16.14 3.73 -10.49
C SER A 186 15.04 3.60 -11.54
N ASP A 187 15.27 2.76 -12.55
CA ASP A 187 14.27 2.48 -13.57
C ASP A 187 13.01 1.84 -12.94
N PRO A 188 11.80 2.40 -13.17
CA PRO A 188 10.56 1.89 -12.59
C PRO A 188 10.21 0.47 -13.03
N ILE A 189 10.58 0.06 -14.25
CA ILE A 189 10.27 -1.27 -14.80
C ILE A 189 11.20 -2.30 -14.18
N GLU A 190 12.49 -2.00 -14.05
CA GLU A 190 13.43 -2.84 -13.32
C GLU A 190 12.99 -3.04 -11.87
N PHE A 191 12.62 -1.94 -11.19
CA PHE A 191 12.09 -1.99 -9.84
C PHE A 191 10.83 -2.84 -9.75
N LEU A 192 9.83 -2.59 -10.61
CA LEU A 192 8.56 -3.31 -10.58
C LEU A 192 8.75 -4.81 -10.84
N CYS A 193 9.61 -5.16 -11.80
CA CYS A 193 9.95 -6.55 -12.10
C CYS A 193 10.59 -7.23 -10.89
N TRP A 194 11.59 -6.60 -10.27
CA TRP A 194 12.20 -7.13 -9.06
C TRP A 194 11.19 -7.26 -7.91
N PHE A 195 10.36 -6.24 -7.71
CA PHE A 195 9.43 -6.16 -6.59
C PHE A 195 8.36 -7.24 -6.67
N LEU A 196 7.73 -7.42 -7.84
CA LEU A 196 6.72 -8.47 -8.05
C LEU A 196 7.31 -9.87 -7.89
N ASN A 197 8.51 -10.12 -8.42
CA ASN A 197 9.18 -11.41 -8.27
C ASN A 197 9.59 -11.68 -6.81
N SER A 198 10.04 -10.66 -6.09
CA SER A 198 10.41 -10.77 -4.68
C SER A 198 9.19 -11.05 -3.80
N LEU A 199 8.09 -10.31 -3.99
CA LEU A 199 6.82 -10.58 -3.31
C LEU A 199 6.27 -11.96 -3.66
N HIS A 200 6.37 -12.38 -4.92
CA HIS A 200 5.94 -13.72 -5.35
C HIS A 200 6.65 -14.80 -4.53
N LYS A 201 7.98 -14.72 -4.43
CA LYS A 201 8.80 -15.66 -3.68
C LYS A 201 8.48 -15.60 -2.18
N ASP A 202 8.43 -14.42 -1.59
CA ASP A 202 8.27 -14.24 -0.14
C ASP A 202 6.87 -14.63 0.37
N LEU A 203 5.87 -14.57 -0.50
CA LEU A 203 4.53 -15.08 -0.22
C LEU A 203 4.45 -16.63 -0.28
N GLY A 204 5.51 -17.30 -0.71
CA GLY A 204 5.56 -18.76 -0.89
C GLY A 204 5.18 -19.22 -2.30
N GLY A 205 5.26 -18.32 -3.27
CA GLY A 205 5.00 -18.64 -4.67
C GLY A 205 6.00 -19.66 -5.23
N THR A 206 5.52 -20.44 -6.19
CA THR A 206 6.31 -21.42 -6.93
C THR A 206 6.19 -21.19 -8.43
N LYS A 207 6.98 -21.91 -9.23
CA LYS A 207 6.89 -21.85 -10.71
C LYS A 207 5.52 -22.25 -11.27
N LYS A 208 4.65 -22.85 -10.46
CA LYS A 208 3.29 -23.20 -10.87
C LYS A 208 2.45 -21.93 -11.10
N ARG A 209 1.54 -22.01 -12.06
CA ARG A 209 0.53 -20.98 -12.29
C ARG A 209 -0.34 -20.79 -11.05
N ASN A 210 -0.74 -19.56 -10.77
CA ASN A 210 -1.59 -19.18 -9.62
C ASN A 210 -1.05 -19.61 -8.25
N SER A 211 0.26 -19.86 -8.12
CA SER A 211 0.88 -20.32 -6.88
C SER A 211 0.99 -19.24 -5.80
N SER A 212 0.81 -17.97 -6.16
CA SER A 212 0.68 -16.85 -5.24
C SER A 212 -0.27 -15.81 -5.83
N ILE A 213 -0.68 -14.83 -5.00
CA ILE A 213 -1.52 -13.71 -5.45
C ILE A 213 -0.87 -12.95 -6.61
N ILE A 214 0.47 -12.90 -6.68
CA ILE A 214 1.20 -12.23 -7.76
C ILE A 214 0.95 -12.94 -9.10
N HIS A 215 1.16 -14.25 -9.15
CA HIS A 215 0.90 -15.01 -10.38
C HIS A 215 -0.58 -15.04 -10.73
N ASN A 216 -1.47 -15.08 -9.74
CA ASN A 216 -2.90 -15.09 -9.99
C ASN A 216 -3.40 -13.78 -10.64
N ILE A 217 -2.78 -12.64 -10.31
CA ILE A 217 -3.22 -11.32 -10.79
C ILE A 217 -2.43 -10.84 -12.01
N PHE A 218 -1.10 -10.97 -11.99
CA PHE A 218 -0.22 -10.32 -12.98
C PHE A 218 0.34 -11.29 -14.03
N GLN A 219 0.30 -12.61 -13.81
CA GLN A 219 0.92 -13.54 -14.76
C GLN A 219 0.00 -13.78 -15.96
N GLY A 220 0.43 -13.29 -17.12
CA GLY A 220 -0.09 -13.67 -18.43
C GLY A 220 0.75 -14.77 -19.08
N GLU A 221 0.35 -15.16 -20.30
CA GLU A 221 1.09 -16.09 -21.16
C GLU A 221 1.06 -15.56 -22.60
N VAL A 222 2.23 -15.50 -23.25
CA VAL A 222 2.33 -15.24 -24.69
C VAL A 222 2.64 -16.55 -25.38
N LYS A 223 1.95 -16.80 -26.50
CA LYS A 223 2.30 -17.87 -27.44
C LYS A 223 3.13 -17.25 -28.56
N VAL A 224 4.33 -17.78 -28.78
CA VAL A 224 5.24 -17.38 -29.87
C VAL A 224 5.29 -18.52 -30.87
N GLU A 225 5.07 -18.19 -32.14
CA GLU A 225 5.17 -19.11 -33.27
C GLU A 225 6.33 -18.66 -34.15
N SER A 226 7.34 -19.51 -34.29
CA SER A 226 8.56 -19.22 -35.06
C SER A 226 8.56 -20.03 -36.35
N GLN A 227 8.72 -19.35 -37.49
CA GLN A 227 8.82 -19.99 -38.80
C GLN A 227 10.16 -19.62 -39.47
N PRO A 228 10.96 -20.62 -39.91
CA PRO A 228 12.22 -20.36 -40.60
C PRO A 228 11.99 -19.81 -42.01
N LEU A 229 12.84 -18.86 -42.41
CA LEU A 229 12.86 -18.23 -43.73
C LEU A 229 13.93 -18.87 -44.62
N ILE A 230 13.60 -19.10 -45.89
CA ILE A 230 14.57 -19.47 -46.94
C ILE A 230 14.96 -18.20 -47.70
N VAL A 231 16.27 -18.01 -47.87
CA VAL A 231 16.83 -16.98 -48.75
C VAL A 231 17.04 -17.59 -50.13
N LYS A 232 16.31 -17.13 -51.15
CA LYS A 232 16.62 -17.46 -52.54
C LYS A 232 17.66 -16.46 -53.07
N SER A 233 18.76 -16.96 -53.62
CA SER A 233 19.83 -16.12 -54.18
C SER A 233 19.45 -15.46 -55.51
N ASP A 234 18.48 -16.01 -56.22
CA ASP A 234 18.23 -15.71 -57.65
C ASP A 234 16.84 -15.07 -57.89
N ALA A 235 16.24 -14.43 -56.87
CA ALA A 235 14.92 -13.80 -56.96
C ALA A 235 15.00 -12.27 -56.80
N ASP A 236 14.05 -11.54 -57.40
CA ASP A 236 13.87 -10.09 -57.20
C ASP A 236 13.76 -9.74 -55.71
N GLU A 237 14.17 -8.52 -55.32
CA GLU A 237 14.28 -8.10 -53.91
C GLU A 237 13.04 -8.36 -53.05
N LYS A 238 11.84 -8.35 -53.67
CA LYS A 238 10.55 -8.60 -53.01
C LYS A 238 10.27 -10.08 -52.71
N ASP A 239 10.90 -11.02 -53.42
CA ASP A 239 10.67 -12.48 -53.32
C ASP A 239 11.88 -13.22 -52.72
N ARG A 240 12.86 -12.48 -52.21
CA ARG A 240 14.13 -13.03 -51.69
C ARG A 240 13.95 -13.86 -50.41
N LEU A 241 12.92 -13.55 -49.62
CA LEU A 241 12.60 -14.23 -48.35
C LEU A 241 11.25 -14.92 -48.48
N LEU A 242 11.26 -16.24 -48.53
CA LEU A 242 10.05 -17.05 -48.55
C LEU A 242 10.03 -17.96 -47.32
N PHE A 243 8.87 -18.12 -46.70
CA PHE A 243 8.70 -19.07 -45.60
C PHE A 243 8.92 -20.50 -46.10
N ASP A 244 9.67 -21.30 -45.34
CA ASP A 244 9.80 -22.73 -45.62
C ASP A 244 8.50 -23.45 -45.25
N LEU A 245 7.67 -23.75 -46.25
CA LEU A 245 6.41 -24.48 -46.06
C LEU A 245 6.63 -25.95 -45.64
N ASN A 246 7.85 -26.48 -45.77
CA ASN A 246 8.17 -27.87 -45.43
C ASN A 246 8.69 -28.03 -44.00
N ARG A 247 8.97 -26.94 -43.28
CA ARG A 247 9.40 -26.99 -41.87
C ARG A 247 8.24 -26.70 -40.93
N GLU A 248 8.16 -27.49 -39.87
CA GLU A 248 7.14 -27.30 -38.83
C GLU A 248 7.32 -25.97 -38.10
N ILE A 249 6.20 -25.35 -37.74
CA ILE A 249 6.17 -24.11 -36.96
C ILE A 249 6.49 -24.45 -35.50
N GLU A 250 7.57 -23.90 -34.96
CA GLU A 250 7.91 -24.05 -33.55
C GLU A 250 7.01 -23.17 -32.70
N THR A 251 6.24 -23.79 -31.79
CA THR A 251 5.34 -23.08 -30.88
C THR A 251 5.86 -23.13 -29.46
N ILE A 252 6.11 -21.97 -28.85
CA ILE A 252 6.55 -21.84 -27.46
C ILE A 252 5.56 -20.97 -26.69
N ARG A 253 5.18 -21.38 -25.48
CA ARG A 253 4.39 -20.55 -24.55
C ARG A 253 5.28 -20.03 -23.44
N THR A 254 5.29 -18.72 -23.25
CA THR A 254 6.13 -18.05 -22.26
C THR A 254 5.26 -17.26 -21.27
N PRO A 255 5.38 -17.51 -19.96
CA PRO A 255 4.70 -16.70 -18.96
C PRO A 255 5.38 -15.32 -18.85
N PHE A 256 4.60 -14.28 -18.58
CA PHE A 256 5.11 -12.94 -18.34
C PHE A 256 4.37 -12.28 -17.17
N LEU A 257 5.06 -11.39 -16.45
CA LEU A 257 4.44 -10.48 -15.47
C LEU A 257 4.24 -9.07 -16.05
N LEU A 258 5.06 -8.70 -17.03
CA LEU A 258 4.99 -7.43 -17.74
C LEU A 258 5.07 -7.72 -19.24
N LEU A 259 4.19 -7.08 -20.01
CA LEU A 259 4.19 -7.15 -21.47
C LEU A 259 4.93 -5.92 -22.00
N SER A 260 6.10 -6.13 -22.61
CA SER A 260 6.88 -5.03 -23.19
C SER A 260 6.24 -4.52 -24.48
N LEU A 261 6.12 -3.21 -24.61
CA LEU A 261 5.63 -2.58 -25.85
C LEU A 261 6.76 -1.77 -26.46
N ASP A 262 7.16 -2.14 -27.66
CA ASP A 262 8.24 -1.46 -28.36
C ASP A 262 7.68 -0.22 -29.06
N LEU A 263 8.29 0.93 -28.79
CA LEU A 263 7.98 2.16 -29.50
C LEU A 263 8.75 2.21 -30.81
N PRO A 264 8.16 2.74 -31.89
CA PRO A 264 8.88 2.97 -33.13
C PRO A 264 10.03 3.97 -32.88
N PRO A 265 11.10 3.91 -33.68
CA PRO A 265 12.17 4.89 -33.58
C PRO A 265 11.61 6.31 -33.80
N PRO A 266 12.17 7.32 -33.10
CA PRO A 266 11.73 8.69 -33.29
C PRO A 266 11.92 9.10 -34.76
N PRO A 267 10.95 9.78 -35.38
CA PRO A 267 11.05 10.20 -36.76
C PRO A 267 12.26 11.14 -36.92
N LEU A 268 13.10 10.87 -37.93
CA LEU A 268 14.32 11.63 -38.19
C LEU A 268 14.03 13.05 -38.68
N PHE A 269 12.85 13.28 -39.24
CA PHE A 269 12.41 14.57 -39.79
C PHE A 269 11.15 15.03 -39.07
N LYS A 270 11.07 16.34 -38.83
CA LYS A 270 9.85 16.98 -38.33
C LYS A 270 8.91 17.17 -39.52
N ASP A 271 7.67 16.72 -39.43
CA ASP A 271 6.67 17.05 -40.43
C ASP A 271 6.48 18.58 -40.45
N GLU A 272 6.63 19.20 -41.63
CA GLU A 272 6.41 20.65 -41.80
C GLU A 272 4.93 21.04 -41.56
N VAL A 273 4.03 20.07 -41.61
CA VAL A 273 2.57 20.23 -41.56
C VAL A 273 2.00 20.08 -40.15
N GLU A 274 2.59 19.19 -39.33
CA GLU A 274 2.11 18.96 -37.97
C GLU A 274 2.85 19.86 -36.96
N LYS A 275 2.11 20.77 -36.32
CA LYS A 275 2.63 21.58 -35.21
C LYS A 275 3.00 20.76 -33.96
N ASN A 276 2.73 19.45 -33.95
CA ASN A 276 3.05 18.56 -32.84
C ASN A 276 4.47 18.03 -32.98
N ILE A 277 5.36 18.52 -32.12
CA ILE A 277 6.78 18.17 -32.10
C ILE A 277 7.02 16.75 -31.53
N ILE A 278 6.04 16.19 -30.82
CA ILE A 278 6.15 14.91 -30.13
C ILE A 278 5.43 13.82 -30.95
N PRO A 279 6.13 12.76 -31.38
CA PRO A 279 5.52 11.68 -32.15
C PRO A 279 4.47 10.95 -31.31
N GLN A 280 3.32 10.67 -31.92
CA GLN A 280 2.22 9.94 -31.29
C GLN A 280 1.99 8.62 -32.01
N ILE A 281 1.73 7.57 -31.25
CA ILE A 281 1.34 6.26 -31.78
C ILE A 281 0.18 5.69 -30.98
N ALA A 282 -0.78 5.09 -31.67
CA ALA A 282 -1.90 4.43 -31.02
C ALA A 282 -1.44 3.17 -30.28
N LEU A 283 -1.95 2.96 -29.07
CA LEU A 283 -1.67 1.75 -28.28
C LEU A 283 -2.01 0.45 -29.05
N THR A 284 -3.06 0.48 -29.86
CA THR A 284 -3.45 -0.65 -30.72
C THR A 284 -2.38 -1.02 -31.73
N THR A 285 -1.59 -0.06 -32.22
CA THR A 285 -0.53 -0.30 -33.20
C THR A 285 0.65 -1.03 -32.57
N ILE A 286 1.08 -0.63 -31.37
CA ILE A 286 2.16 -1.31 -30.65
C ILE A 286 1.71 -2.67 -30.09
N LEU A 287 0.42 -2.84 -29.77
CA LEU A 287 -0.15 -4.14 -29.39
C LEU A 287 -0.28 -5.10 -30.56
N ALA A 288 -0.23 -4.63 -31.81
CA ALA A 288 -0.28 -5.50 -32.99
C ALA A 288 0.88 -6.52 -33.01
N LYS A 289 1.99 -6.23 -32.31
CA LYS A 289 3.07 -7.21 -32.05
C LYS A 289 2.56 -8.54 -31.47
N TYR A 290 1.44 -8.52 -30.74
CA TYR A 290 0.88 -9.67 -30.02
C TYR A 290 -0.44 -10.19 -30.62
N ASP A 291 -0.81 -9.77 -31.84
CA ASP A 291 -2.08 -10.14 -32.46
C ASP A 291 -2.07 -11.52 -33.17
N GLY A 292 -0.88 -12.13 -33.30
CA GLY A 292 -0.70 -13.40 -34.00
C GLY A 292 -0.83 -13.33 -35.53
N ARG A 293 -0.87 -12.12 -36.09
CA ARG A 293 -0.98 -11.85 -37.54
C ARG A 293 0.22 -11.07 -38.06
N THR A 294 0.73 -10.14 -37.26
CA THR A 294 1.84 -9.27 -37.62
C THR A 294 3.16 -10.00 -37.37
N PRO A 295 3.93 -10.37 -38.41
CA PRO A 295 5.26 -10.94 -38.21
C PRO A 295 6.20 -9.89 -37.60
N GLN A 296 7.16 -10.35 -36.79
CA GLN A 296 8.17 -9.52 -36.13
C GLN A 296 9.57 -9.99 -36.51
#